data_AF-A0A9E6RJB1-F1
#
_entry.id   AF-A0A9E6RJB1-F1
#
_cell.length_a   1.000
_cell.length_b   1.000
_cell.length_c   1.000
_cell.angle_alpha   90.00
_cell.angle_beta   90.00
_cell.angle_gamma   90.00
#
_symmetry.space_group_name_H-M   'P 1'
#
loop_
_entity.id
_entity.type
_entity.pdbx_description
1 polymer ?
#
loop_
_entity_poly.entity_id
_entity_poly.type
_entity_poly.pdbx_seq_one_letter_code
_entity_poly.pdbx_strand_id
1 'polypeptide(L)'
;MFHADPHPGNILVTPEGRLALLDFGSVGRLSAKRREQVLVVLGSFIDADVGAVSDILMDWAGRAGPPPPGLEPAVDRFFARYSTQSGRSIRLTEAVTQFISIAREHELALPPDLILLLRAFGISEGLARTLDPDLDVIDAMTPVLLQAFAERFSFKGLSARAFRTLKEIDQLVAIAPEALRRGMDRLRREGLVVQVSSANLDVLSDAVRRAGAGMANAVVAAGLILAGAVFSLSSGGDPTRSVFSMVALGLGVLIWLFFVRRRD
;
A
#
# COMPACT_ATOMS: atom_id res chain seq x y z
N MET A 1 1.21 -16.78 -8.48
CA MET A 1 0.04 -17.67 -8.69
C MET A 1 -0.41 -18.14 -7.32
N PHE A 2 -1.67 -18.51 -7.19
CA PHE A 2 -2.23 -19.09 -5.97
C PHE A 2 -3.21 -20.19 -6.34
N HIS A 3 -3.41 -21.15 -5.44
CA HIS A 3 -4.46 -22.16 -5.58
C HIS A 3 -5.80 -21.52 -5.23
N ALA A 4 -6.71 -21.40 -6.19
CA ALA A 4 -7.95 -20.64 -6.03
C ALA A 4 -9.06 -21.43 -5.31
N ASP A 5 -8.91 -22.76 -5.18
CA ASP A 5 -9.90 -23.61 -4.52
C ASP A 5 -9.26 -24.73 -3.66
N PRO A 6 -8.59 -24.39 -2.54
CA PRO A 6 -7.89 -25.38 -1.70
C PRO A 6 -8.88 -26.18 -0.83
N HIS A 7 -9.84 -26.85 -1.47
CA HIS A 7 -10.87 -27.63 -0.80
C HIS A 7 -10.27 -28.86 -0.11
N PRO A 8 -10.79 -29.30 1.06
CA PRO A 8 -10.27 -30.47 1.79
C PRO A 8 -10.10 -31.73 0.95
N GLY A 9 -10.98 -31.95 -0.04
CA GLY A 9 -10.90 -33.10 -0.96
C GLY A 9 -9.67 -33.11 -1.88
N ASN A 10 -9.01 -31.97 -2.06
CA ASN A 10 -7.83 -31.80 -2.92
C ASN A 10 -6.52 -31.73 -2.13
N ILE A 11 -6.55 -31.98 -0.81
CA ILE A 11 -5.39 -31.84 0.07
C ILE A 11 -5.27 -33.09 0.95
N LEU A 12 -4.12 -33.75 0.88
CA LEU A 12 -3.78 -34.87 1.76
C LEU A 12 -2.64 -34.50 2.70
N VAL A 13 -2.64 -35.07 3.90
CA VAL A 13 -1.50 -35.02 4.80
C VAL A 13 -0.69 -36.29 4.61
N THR A 14 0.56 -36.14 4.17
CA THR A 14 1.52 -37.24 4.04
C THR A 14 1.92 -37.78 5.42
N PRO A 15 2.42 -39.03 5.52
CA PRO A 15 2.92 -39.58 6.79
C PRO A 15 4.03 -38.74 7.43
N GLU A 16 4.78 -37.97 6.63
CA GLU A 16 5.81 -37.04 7.11
C GLU A 16 5.26 -35.67 7.54
N GLY A 17 3.94 -35.49 7.61
CA GLY A 17 3.29 -34.25 8.04
C GLY A 17 3.28 -33.12 6.99
N ARG A 18 3.59 -33.41 5.73
CA ARG A 18 3.52 -32.44 4.61
C ARG A 18 2.15 -32.47 3.93
N LEU A 19 1.73 -31.33 3.40
CA LEU A 19 0.53 -31.23 2.56
C LEU A 19 0.83 -31.62 1.12
N ALA A 20 0.06 -32.56 0.58
CA ALA A 20 0.07 -32.96 -0.83
C ALA A 20 -1.20 -32.43 -1.51
N LEU A 21 -1.01 -31.60 -2.54
CA LEU A 21 -2.09 -31.04 -3.36
C LEU A 21 -2.39 -32.01 -4.52
N LEU A 22 -3.65 -32.38 -4.68
CA LEU A 22 -4.09 -33.38 -5.69
C LEU A 22 -4.59 -32.73 -6.98
N ASP A 23 -5.12 -31.52 -6.90
CA ASP A 23 -5.73 -30.82 -8.02
C ASP A 23 -5.06 -29.45 -8.20
N PHE A 24 -4.99 -28.99 -9.45
CA PHE A 24 -4.53 -27.66 -9.85
C PHE A 24 -5.46 -27.04 -10.90
N GLY A 25 -6.67 -27.56 -11.08
CA GLY A 25 -7.65 -27.09 -12.06
C GLY A 25 -8.14 -25.66 -11.84
N SER A 26 -8.05 -25.17 -10.59
CA SER A 26 -8.41 -23.80 -10.21
C SER A 26 -7.20 -23.05 -9.66
N VAL A 27 -6.48 -22.33 -10.54
CA VAL A 27 -5.35 -21.47 -10.17
C VAL A 27 -5.61 -20.01 -10.53
N GLY A 28 -5.32 -19.12 -9.59
CA GLY A 28 -5.40 -17.68 -9.78
C GLY A 28 -4.03 -17.06 -10.05
N ARG A 29 -4.01 -15.97 -10.83
CA ARG A 29 -2.80 -15.21 -11.11
C ARG A 29 -3.02 -13.72 -10.88
N LEU A 30 -2.29 -13.17 -9.92
CA LEU A 30 -2.20 -11.74 -9.71
C LEU A 30 -1.09 -11.14 -10.56
N SER A 31 -1.35 -9.97 -11.13
CA SER A 31 -0.29 -9.14 -11.73
C SER A 31 0.69 -8.67 -10.66
N ALA A 32 1.89 -8.25 -11.07
CA ALA A 32 2.87 -7.71 -10.13
C ALA A 32 2.34 -6.46 -9.39
N LYS A 33 1.56 -5.61 -10.08
CA LYS A 33 0.89 -4.44 -9.47
C LYS A 33 -0.11 -4.87 -8.41
N ARG A 34 -0.99 -5.83 -8.72
CA ARG A 34 -2.02 -6.30 -7.77
C ARG A 34 -1.43 -7.01 -6.56
N ARG A 35 -0.42 -7.86 -6.77
CA ARG A 35 0.30 -8.51 -5.66
C ARG A 35 0.84 -7.45 -4.68
N GLU A 36 1.35 -6.36 -5.21
CA GLU A 36 1.87 -5.28 -4.39
C GLU A 36 0.77 -4.49 -3.67
N GLN A 37 -0.33 -4.16 -4.35
CA GLN A 37 -1.47 -3.51 -3.71
C GLN A 37 -2.04 -4.36 -2.57
N VAL A 38 -2.14 -5.68 -2.77
CA VAL A 38 -2.54 -6.61 -1.71
C VAL A 38 -1.56 -6.56 -0.55
N LEU A 39 -0.25 -6.54 -0.81
CA LEU A 39 0.74 -6.38 0.26
C LEU A 39 0.54 -5.07 1.00
N VAL A 40 0.39 -3.94 0.30
CA VAL A 40 0.15 -2.63 0.94
C VAL A 40 -1.10 -2.69 1.84
N VAL A 41 -2.23 -3.20 1.34
CA VAL A 41 -3.46 -3.35 2.14
C VAL A 41 -3.22 -4.20 3.39
N LEU A 42 -2.47 -5.30 3.27
CA LEU A 42 -2.11 -6.16 4.41
C LEU A 42 -1.16 -5.45 5.40
N GLY A 43 -0.23 -4.63 4.90
CA GLY A 43 0.66 -3.82 5.74
C GLY A 43 -0.07 -2.70 6.46
N SER A 44 -1.11 -2.15 5.85
CA SER A 44 -1.91 -1.07 6.43
C SER A 44 -2.66 -1.48 7.70
N PHE A 45 -2.72 -2.78 8.03
CA PHE A 45 -3.21 -3.23 9.34
C PHE A 45 -2.27 -2.87 10.50
N ILE A 46 -0.99 -2.57 10.21
CA ILE A 46 0.02 -2.23 11.22
C ILE A 46 -0.01 -0.73 11.54
N ASP A 47 -0.04 0.11 10.50
CA ASP A 47 0.05 1.58 10.62
C ASP A 47 -1.30 2.30 10.45
N ALA A 48 -2.36 1.57 10.11
CA ALA A 48 -3.71 2.09 9.85
C ALA A 48 -3.72 3.17 8.76
N ASP A 49 -3.00 2.97 7.66
CA ASP A 49 -3.01 3.89 6.53
C ASP A 49 -4.34 3.85 5.75
N VAL A 50 -5.31 4.64 6.24
CA VAL A 50 -6.65 4.82 5.66
C VAL A 50 -6.60 5.36 4.24
N GLY A 51 -5.67 6.28 3.96
CA GLY A 51 -5.52 6.90 2.66
C GLY A 51 -5.06 5.88 1.61
N ALA A 52 -3.99 5.14 1.92
CA ALA A 52 -3.45 4.13 1.01
C ALA A 52 -4.48 3.05 0.66
N VAL A 53 -5.25 2.56 1.64
CA VAL A 53 -6.28 1.55 1.37
C VAL A 53 -7.45 2.13 0.56
N SER A 54 -7.85 3.36 0.83
CA SER A 54 -8.89 4.04 0.06
C SER A 54 -8.48 4.25 -1.40
N ASP A 55 -7.25 4.69 -1.64
CA ASP A 55 -6.67 4.85 -2.98
C ASP A 55 -6.57 3.51 -3.73
N ILE A 56 -6.18 2.43 -3.04
CA ILE A 56 -6.12 1.10 -3.64
C ILE A 56 -7.51 0.58 -3.99
N LEU A 57 -8.51 0.78 -3.13
CA LEU A 57 -9.90 0.42 -3.42
C LEU A 57 -10.43 1.17 -4.66
N MET A 58 -10.08 2.45 -4.79
CA MET A 58 -10.42 3.26 -5.96
C MET A 58 -9.73 2.74 -7.24
N ASP A 59 -8.43 2.43 -7.17
CA ASP A 59 -7.68 1.86 -8.32
C ASP A 59 -8.23 0.49 -8.74
N TRP A 60 -8.60 -0.36 -7.77
CA TRP A 60 -9.23 -1.66 -8.06
C TRP A 60 -10.57 -1.50 -8.75
N ALA A 61 -11.37 -0.53 -8.34
CA ALA A 61 -12.64 -0.19 -8.98
C ALA A 61 -12.47 0.52 -10.33
N GLY A 62 -11.25 0.89 -10.72
CA GLY A 62 -11.00 1.70 -11.92
C GLY A 62 -11.60 3.10 -11.83
N ARG A 63 -11.84 3.59 -10.61
CA ARG A 63 -12.45 4.91 -10.35
C ARG A 63 -11.37 5.96 -10.18
N ALA A 64 -11.41 6.98 -11.03
CA ALA A 64 -10.56 8.16 -10.90
C ALA A 64 -11.25 9.25 -10.07
N GLY A 65 -10.45 10.11 -9.43
CA GLY A 65 -10.94 11.23 -8.62
C GLY A 65 -10.94 10.92 -7.12
N PRO A 66 -11.49 11.84 -6.30
CA PRO A 66 -11.48 11.68 -4.85
C PRO A 66 -12.33 10.49 -4.41
N PRO A 67 -11.98 9.87 -3.26
CA PRO A 67 -12.76 8.78 -2.69
C PRO A 67 -14.21 9.23 -2.41
N PRO A 68 -15.20 8.34 -2.59
CA PRO A 68 -16.58 8.65 -2.27
C PRO A 68 -16.74 9.03 -0.80
N PRO A 69 -17.67 9.96 -0.47
CA PRO A 69 -17.92 10.36 0.91
C PRO A 69 -18.20 9.15 1.80
N GLY A 70 -17.53 9.08 2.95
CA GLY A 70 -17.71 7.99 3.92
C GLY A 70 -16.76 6.79 3.74
N LEU A 71 -16.02 6.70 2.62
CA LEU A 71 -15.09 5.58 2.40
C LEU A 71 -13.96 5.57 3.43
N GLU A 72 -13.24 6.67 3.56
CA GLU A 72 -12.14 6.80 4.53
C GLU A 72 -12.64 6.55 5.96
N PRO A 73 -13.75 7.15 6.45
CA PRO A 73 -14.35 6.77 7.73
C PRO A 73 -14.71 5.29 7.87
N ALA A 74 -15.14 4.63 6.80
CA ALA A 74 -15.47 3.20 6.82
C ALA A 74 -14.21 2.33 6.94
N VAL A 75 -13.14 2.70 6.24
CA VAL A 75 -11.81 2.07 6.31
C VAL A 75 -11.18 2.31 7.69
N ASP A 76 -11.31 3.51 8.25
CA ASP A 76 -10.84 3.81 9.61
C ASP A 76 -11.54 2.94 10.66
N ARG A 77 -12.88 2.84 10.60
CA ARG A 77 -13.64 1.92 11.46
C ARG A 77 -13.25 0.46 11.29
N PHE A 78 -12.90 0.07 10.06
CA PHE A 78 -12.40 -1.26 9.77
C PHE A 78 -11.07 -1.53 10.51
N PHE A 79 -10.10 -0.62 10.42
CA PHE A 79 -8.85 -0.76 11.16
C PHE A 79 -9.05 -0.70 12.67
N ALA A 80 -9.92 0.18 13.18
CA ALA A 80 -10.23 0.22 14.61
C ALA A 80 -10.78 -1.11 15.14
N ARG A 81 -11.54 -1.84 14.31
CA ARG A 81 -12.10 -3.15 14.67
C ARG A 81 -11.08 -4.29 14.62
N TYR A 82 -10.14 -4.22 13.68
CA TYR A 82 -9.21 -5.31 13.36
C TYR A 82 -7.74 -5.00 13.70
N SER A 83 -7.47 -3.91 14.41
CA SER A 83 -6.15 -3.62 14.96
C SER A 83 -5.79 -4.64 16.04
N THR A 84 -4.50 -4.98 16.14
CA THR A 84 -3.91 -5.84 17.17
C THR A 84 -4.21 -5.38 18.61
N GLN A 85 -4.60 -4.12 18.80
CA GLN A 85 -5.01 -3.57 20.11
C GLN A 85 -6.42 -3.98 20.54
N SER A 86 -7.22 -4.60 19.67
CA SER A 86 -8.61 -4.96 19.96
C SER A 86 -8.77 -6.12 20.96
N GLY A 87 -7.69 -6.87 21.25
CA GLY A 87 -7.67 -7.96 22.26
C GLY A 87 -8.64 -9.12 21.95
N ARG A 88 -9.15 -9.20 20.72
CA ARG A 88 -10.07 -10.24 20.24
C ARG A 88 -9.35 -11.12 19.23
N SER A 89 -9.68 -12.41 19.21
CA SER A 89 -9.25 -13.28 18.11
C SER A 89 -9.88 -12.77 16.81
N ILE A 90 -9.04 -12.34 15.89
CA ILE A 90 -9.51 -11.80 14.61
C ILE A 90 -9.77 -12.99 13.68
N ARG A 91 -11.01 -13.10 13.22
CA ARG A 91 -11.35 -14.05 12.15
C ARG A 91 -11.03 -13.42 10.79
N LEU A 92 -10.13 -14.03 10.04
CA LEU A 92 -9.72 -13.54 8.72
C LEU A 92 -10.93 -13.43 7.78
N THR A 93 -11.83 -14.41 7.82
CA THR A 93 -13.06 -14.46 7.03
C THR A 93 -13.99 -13.28 7.35
N GLU A 94 -14.07 -12.87 8.62
CA GLU A 94 -14.84 -11.68 8.98
C GLU A 94 -14.21 -10.42 8.40
N ALA A 95 -12.90 -10.25 8.55
CA ALA A 95 -12.18 -9.10 8.03
C ALA A 95 -12.34 -8.99 6.50
N VAL A 96 -12.18 -10.12 5.80
CA VAL A 96 -12.41 -10.21 4.34
C VAL A 96 -13.85 -9.85 3.97
N THR A 97 -14.83 -10.37 4.71
CA THR A 97 -16.26 -10.09 4.44
C THR A 97 -16.58 -8.61 4.66
N GLN A 98 -16.06 -8.02 5.74
CA GLN A 98 -16.24 -6.61 6.05
C GLN A 98 -15.57 -5.73 4.99
N PHE A 99 -14.36 -6.10 4.54
CA PHE A 99 -13.65 -5.40 3.48
C PHE A 99 -14.44 -5.40 2.16
N ILE A 100 -15.01 -6.55 1.77
CA ILE A 100 -15.90 -6.65 0.60
C ILE A 100 -17.16 -5.79 0.80
N SER A 101 -17.72 -5.75 2.01
CA SER A 101 -18.91 -4.93 2.30
C SER A 101 -18.62 -3.45 2.11
N ILE A 102 -17.47 -2.95 2.60
CA ILE A 102 -17.04 -1.56 2.42
C ILE A 102 -16.93 -1.21 0.94
N ALA A 103 -16.28 -2.07 0.15
CA ALA A 103 -16.17 -1.86 -1.29
C ALA A 103 -17.56 -1.79 -1.95
N ARG A 104 -18.46 -2.74 -1.62
CA ARG A 104 -19.82 -2.78 -2.17
C ARG A 104 -20.68 -1.58 -1.77
N GLU A 105 -20.62 -1.16 -0.51
CA GLU A 105 -21.36 0.00 0.04
C GLU A 105 -20.99 1.31 -0.65
N HIS A 106 -19.75 1.42 -1.13
CA HIS A 106 -19.24 2.59 -1.85
C HIS A 106 -19.21 2.40 -3.37
N GLU A 107 -19.90 1.37 -3.89
CA GLU A 107 -20.00 1.06 -5.33
C GLU A 107 -18.63 0.82 -6.01
N LEU A 108 -17.67 0.29 -5.25
CA LEU A 108 -16.32 -0.02 -5.71
C LEU A 108 -16.28 -1.49 -6.14
N ALA A 109 -16.38 -1.71 -7.46
CA ALA A 109 -16.35 -3.05 -8.04
C ALA A 109 -14.96 -3.68 -7.94
N LEU A 110 -14.83 -4.75 -7.16
CA LEU A 110 -13.55 -5.46 -7.04
C LEU A 110 -13.26 -6.34 -8.27
N PRO A 111 -12.03 -6.34 -8.79
CA PRO A 111 -11.59 -7.23 -9.85
C PRO A 111 -11.82 -8.73 -9.54
N PRO A 112 -12.17 -9.56 -10.54
CA PRO A 112 -12.45 -10.99 -10.32
C PRO A 112 -11.29 -11.78 -9.71
N ASP A 113 -10.05 -11.43 -10.06
CA ASP A 113 -8.84 -12.09 -9.54
C ASP A 113 -8.67 -11.85 -8.03
N LEU A 114 -9.12 -10.70 -7.51
CA LEU A 114 -9.14 -10.43 -6.07
C LEU A 114 -10.28 -11.18 -5.38
N ILE A 115 -11.46 -11.26 -5.98
CA ILE A 115 -12.55 -12.06 -5.43
C ILE A 115 -12.14 -13.53 -5.28
N LEU A 116 -11.46 -14.09 -6.28
CA LEU A 116 -10.89 -15.45 -6.21
C LEU A 116 -9.86 -15.60 -5.09
N LEU A 117 -9.00 -14.60 -4.90
CA LEU A 117 -8.01 -14.60 -3.81
C LEU A 117 -8.69 -14.59 -2.43
N LEU A 118 -9.67 -13.71 -2.24
CA LEU A 118 -10.43 -13.60 -0.99
C LEU A 118 -11.20 -14.88 -0.68
N ARG A 119 -11.78 -15.52 -1.70
CA ARG A 119 -12.41 -16.84 -1.57
C ARG A 119 -11.40 -17.91 -1.13
N ALA A 120 -10.23 -17.95 -1.76
CA ALA A 120 -9.19 -18.90 -1.40
C ALA A 120 -8.77 -18.73 0.07
N PHE A 121 -8.61 -17.50 0.56
CA PHE A 121 -8.32 -17.24 1.97
C PHE A 121 -9.41 -17.78 2.91
N GLY A 122 -10.70 -17.58 2.59
CA GLY A 122 -11.80 -18.11 3.40
C GLY A 122 -11.82 -19.63 3.46
N ILE A 123 -11.60 -20.31 2.32
CA ILE A 123 -11.53 -21.78 2.27
C ILE A 123 -10.32 -22.29 3.05
N SER A 124 -9.16 -21.65 2.90
CA SER A 124 -7.94 -22.01 3.64
C SER A 124 -8.07 -21.82 5.14
N GLU A 125 -8.69 -20.73 5.62
CA GLU A 125 -8.99 -20.57 7.04
C GLU A 125 -9.95 -21.65 7.53
N GLY A 126 -11.02 -21.93 6.77
CA GLY A 126 -11.97 -22.98 7.10
C GLY A 126 -11.27 -24.33 7.30
N LEU A 127 -10.45 -24.74 6.33
CA LEU A 127 -9.65 -25.97 6.41
C LEU A 127 -8.68 -25.94 7.60
N ALA A 128 -7.95 -24.86 7.80
CA ALA A 128 -6.99 -24.75 8.90
C ALA A 128 -7.69 -24.92 10.27
N ARG A 129 -8.86 -24.33 10.44
CA ARG A 129 -9.67 -24.47 11.67
C ARG A 129 -10.32 -25.85 11.83
N THR A 130 -10.54 -26.60 10.75
CA THR A 130 -10.95 -28.01 10.89
C THR A 130 -9.83 -28.89 11.44
N LEU A 131 -8.57 -28.50 11.25
CA LEU A 131 -7.40 -29.22 11.76
C LEU A 131 -7.03 -28.76 13.17
N ASP A 132 -7.07 -27.45 13.41
CA ASP A 132 -6.80 -26.81 14.71
C ASP A 132 -7.85 -25.71 14.98
N PRO A 133 -8.88 -26.01 15.79
CA PRO A 133 -9.96 -25.06 16.09
C PRO A 133 -9.49 -23.76 16.75
N ASP A 134 -8.41 -23.82 17.53
CA ASP A 134 -7.88 -22.70 18.32
C ASP A 134 -6.81 -21.90 17.56
N LEU A 135 -6.52 -22.28 16.30
CA LEU A 135 -5.54 -21.60 15.47
C LEU A 135 -5.87 -20.12 15.24
N ASP A 136 -4.92 -19.26 15.58
CA ASP A 136 -4.91 -17.87 15.11
C ASP A 136 -4.25 -17.81 13.72
N VAL A 137 -5.09 -17.70 12.70
CA VAL A 137 -4.66 -17.67 11.30
C VAL A 137 -3.90 -16.38 10.96
N ILE A 138 -4.18 -15.27 11.65
CA ILE A 138 -3.46 -14.01 11.45
C ILE A 138 -2.03 -14.15 11.97
N ASP A 139 -1.87 -14.67 13.17
CA ASP A 139 -0.54 -14.91 13.74
C ASP A 139 0.25 -15.92 12.89
N ALA A 140 -0.40 -16.98 12.43
CA ALA A 140 0.22 -17.99 11.56
C ALA A 140 0.70 -17.42 10.21
N MET A 141 -0.02 -16.46 9.61
CA MET A 141 0.37 -15.85 8.34
C MET A 141 1.38 -14.71 8.48
N THR A 142 1.45 -14.06 9.65
CA THR A 142 2.32 -12.91 9.93
C THR A 142 3.77 -13.10 9.49
N PRO A 143 4.48 -14.20 9.82
CA PRO A 143 5.88 -14.37 9.40
C PRO A 143 6.02 -14.47 7.87
N VAL A 144 5.05 -15.09 7.19
CA VAL A 144 5.04 -15.20 5.73
C VAL A 144 4.83 -13.83 5.09
N LEU A 145 3.95 -13.00 5.67
CA LEU A 145 3.77 -11.62 5.25
C LEU A 145 5.05 -10.81 5.43
N LEU A 146 5.69 -10.88 6.59
CA LEU A 146 6.94 -10.18 6.87
C LEU A 146 8.05 -10.58 5.88
N GLN A 147 8.16 -11.87 5.53
CA GLN A 147 9.09 -12.31 4.50
C GLN A 147 8.74 -11.74 3.12
N ALA A 148 7.46 -11.78 2.73
CA ALA A 148 7.00 -11.21 1.46
C ALA A 148 7.24 -9.69 1.38
N PHE A 149 7.07 -8.99 2.50
CA PHE A 149 7.44 -7.58 2.65
C PHE A 149 8.94 -7.39 2.51
N ALA A 150 9.76 -8.14 3.26
CA ALA A 150 11.22 -8.02 3.23
C ALA A 150 11.79 -8.28 1.83
N GLU A 151 11.31 -9.29 1.12
CA GLU A 151 11.73 -9.58 -0.25
C GLU A 151 11.37 -8.43 -1.22
N ARG A 152 10.17 -7.87 -1.08
CA ARG A 152 9.66 -6.82 -1.98
C ARG A 152 10.26 -5.45 -1.70
N PHE A 153 10.44 -5.11 -0.43
CA PHE A 153 11.01 -3.85 0.06
C PHE A 153 12.52 -3.94 0.29
N SER A 154 13.14 -5.08 -0.04
CA SER A 154 14.60 -5.19 -0.06
C SER A 154 15.22 -4.07 -0.89
N PHE A 155 16.40 -3.59 -0.46
CA PHE A 155 17.12 -2.46 -1.06
C PHE A 155 17.33 -2.60 -2.60
N LYS A 156 17.33 -3.84 -3.12
CA LYS A 156 17.37 -4.14 -4.56
C LYS A 156 16.06 -3.86 -5.29
N GLY A 157 14.91 -4.13 -4.67
CA GLY A 157 13.58 -3.88 -5.26
C GLY A 157 13.22 -2.38 -5.26
N LEU A 158 13.57 -1.69 -4.18
CA LEU A 158 13.37 -0.25 -4.04
C LEU A 158 14.24 0.54 -5.02
N SER A 159 15.52 0.16 -5.18
CA SER A 159 16.44 0.82 -6.12
C SER A 159 15.99 0.68 -7.58
N ALA A 160 15.57 -0.50 -8.02
CA ALA A 160 15.06 -0.71 -9.39
C ALA A 160 13.81 0.14 -9.70
N ARG A 161 12.98 0.44 -8.69
CA ARG A 161 11.82 1.30 -8.83
C ARG A 161 12.20 2.78 -8.81
N ALA A 162 13.05 3.18 -7.87
CA ALA A 162 13.61 4.53 -7.81
C ALA A 162 14.28 4.91 -9.14
N PHE A 163 15.04 3.99 -9.76
CA PHE A 163 15.63 4.22 -11.08
C PHE A 163 14.60 4.40 -12.20
N ARG A 164 13.46 3.68 -12.17
CA ARG A 164 12.39 3.87 -13.15
C ARG A 164 11.67 5.21 -12.96
N THR A 165 11.32 5.55 -11.74
CA THR A 165 10.69 6.84 -11.42
C THR A 165 11.62 8.02 -11.74
N LEU A 166 12.92 7.91 -11.44
CA LEU A 166 13.91 8.91 -11.85
C LEU A 166 13.97 9.08 -13.38
N LYS A 167 13.88 7.98 -14.13
CA LYS A 167 13.84 8.02 -15.60
C LYS A 167 12.55 8.68 -16.13
N GLU A 168 11.41 8.45 -15.49
CA GLU A 168 10.14 9.10 -15.83
C GLU A 168 10.15 10.60 -15.48
N ILE A 169 10.77 10.98 -14.35
CA ILE A 169 10.97 12.38 -13.97
C ILE A 169 11.92 13.09 -14.95
N ASP A 170 13.03 12.46 -15.35
CA ASP A 170 13.96 13.00 -16.35
C ASP A 170 13.25 13.30 -17.68
N GLN A 171 12.37 12.40 -18.13
CA GLN A 171 11.56 12.60 -19.33
C GLN A 171 10.55 13.76 -19.16
N LEU A 172 9.94 13.91 -17.98
CA LEU A 172 9.05 15.04 -17.68
C LEU A 172 9.81 16.36 -17.62
N VAL A 173 10.99 16.38 -17.00
CA VAL A 173 11.87 17.56 -16.91
C VAL A 173 12.40 17.96 -18.29
N ALA A 174 12.60 17.02 -19.20
CA ALA A 174 12.97 17.32 -20.59
C ALA A 174 11.86 18.05 -21.36
N ILE A 175 10.58 17.77 -21.07
CA ILE A 175 9.41 18.33 -21.78
C ILE A 175 8.87 19.60 -21.09
N ALA A 176 9.10 19.73 -19.77
CA ALA A 176 8.61 20.84 -18.95
C ALA A 176 8.99 22.25 -19.48
N PRO A 177 10.21 22.53 -19.97
CA PRO A 177 10.60 23.87 -20.42
C PRO A 177 9.77 24.36 -21.60
N GLU A 178 9.45 23.48 -22.55
CA GLU A 178 8.64 23.83 -23.71
C GLU A 178 7.15 23.97 -23.38
N ALA A 179 6.63 23.16 -22.46
CA ALA A 179 5.27 23.32 -21.96
C ALA A 179 5.11 24.64 -21.20
N LEU A 180 6.09 24.99 -20.36
CA LEU A 180 6.12 26.23 -19.61
C LEU A 180 6.25 27.44 -20.55
N ARG A 181 7.16 27.40 -21.53
CA ARG A 181 7.31 28.46 -22.54
C ARG A 181 6.03 28.67 -23.35
N ARG A 182 5.41 27.59 -23.84
CA ARG A 182 4.14 27.67 -24.58
C ARG A 182 3.00 28.20 -23.73
N GLY A 183 2.92 27.80 -22.46
CA GLY A 183 1.97 28.33 -21.50
C GLY A 183 2.16 29.83 -21.26
N MET A 184 3.39 30.26 -20.98
CA MET A 184 3.74 31.67 -20.80
C MET A 184 3.45 32.51 -22.04
N ASP A 185 3.78 32.02 -23.24
CA ASP A 185 3.51 32.73 -24.49
C ASP A 185 2.00 32.84 -24.77
N ARG A 186 1.22 31.82 -24.40
CA ARG A 186 -0.24 31.85 -24.52
C ARG A 186 -0.86 32.86 -23.55
N LEU A 187 -0.40 32.87 -22.30
CA LEU A 187 -0.78 33.86 -21.29
C LEU A 187 -0.48 35.29 -21.75
N ARG A 188 0.67 35.49 -22.40
CA ARG A 188 1.12 36.80 -22.89
C ARG A 188 0.34 37.29 -24.11
N ARG A 189 -0.13 36.37 -24.97
CA ARG A 189 -0.85 36.68 -26.22
C ARG A 189 -2.36 36.75 -26.07
N GLU A 190 -2.96 35.84 -25.32
CA GLU A 190 -4.42 35.67 -25.26
C GLU A 190 -5.02 36.29 -23.99
N GLY A 191 -4.20 36.58 -22.96
CA GLY A 191 -4.68 37.00 -21.66
C GLY A 191 -5.44 35.88 -20.92
N LEU A 192 -5.46 35.94 -19.58
CA LEU A 192 -6.19 34.98 -18.76
C LEU A 192 -7.69 35.33 -18.77
N VAL A 193 -8.47 34.70 -19.65
CA VAL A 193 -9.93 34.61 -19.46
C VAL A 193 -10.20 33.43 -18.52
N VAL A 194 -9.95 33.64 -17.23
CA VAL A 194 -10.42 32.71 -16.20
C VAL A 194 -11.83 33.14 -15.83
N GLN A 195 -12.83 32.32 -16.17
CA GLN A 195 -14.12 32.39 -15.50
C GLN A 195 -13.92 31.92 -14.06
N VAL A 196 -13.52 32.85 -13.19
CA VAL A 196 -13.33 32.61 -11.77
C VAL A 196 -14.71 32.62 -11.11
N SER A 197 -15.27 31.44 -10.87
CA SER A 197 -16.29 31.27 -9.84
C SER A 197 -15.60 31.12 -8.49
N SER A 198 -16.01 31.90 -7.49
CA SER A 198 -15.39 31.96 -6.15
C SER A 198 -15.32 30.60 -5.44
N ALA A 199 -16.18 29.64 -5.82
CA ALA A 199 -16.19 28.28 -5.27
C ALA A 199 -14.94 27.44 -5.65
N ASN A 200 -14.21 27.80 -6.72
CA ASN A 200 -13.05 27.02 -7.19
C ASN A 200 -11.71 27.47 -6.56
N LEU A 201 -11.66 28.64 -5.91
CA LEU A 201 -10.43 29.17 -5.34
C LEU A 201 -10.04 28.46 -4.04
N ASP A 202 -11.02 28.11 -3.20
CA ASP A 202 -10.75 27.38 -1.96
C ASP A 202 -10.30 25.95 -2.27
N VAL A 203 -10.96 25.29 -3.22
CA VAL A 203 -10.59 23.95 -3.72
C VAL A 203 -9.20 23.94 -4.35
N LEU A 204 -8.86 24.98 -5.13
CA LEU A 204 -7.52 25.11 -5.71
C LEU A 204 -6.48 25.41 -4.62
N SER A 205 -6.80 26.24 -3.63
CA SER A 205 -5.90 26.54 -2.51
C SER A 205 -5.61 25.29 -1.68
N ASP A 206 -6.61 24.46 -1.41
CA ASP A 206 -6.47 23.21 -0.66
C ASP A 206 -5.77 22.13 -1.49
N ALA A 207 -5.98 22.10 -2.80
CA ALA A 207 -5.23 21.20 -3.70
C ALA A 207 -3.75 21.61 -3.77
N VAL A 208 -3.46 22.91 -3.88
CA VAL A 208 -2.10 23.45 -3.88
C VAL A 208 -1.42 23.27 -2.53
N ARG A 209 -2.14 23.46 -1.42
CA ARG A 209 -1.61 23.25 -0.06
C ARG A 209 -1.31 21.77 0.21
N ARG A 210 -2.17 20.86 -0.24
CA ARG A 210 -1.93 19.40 -0.19
C ARG A 210 -0.79 18.96 -1.09
N ALA A 211 -0.71 19.49 -2.32
CA ALA A 211 0.41 19.23 -3.22
C ALA A 211 1.74 19.76 -2.64
N GLY A 212 1.74 20.96 -2.06
CA GLY A 212 2.90 21.55 -1.40
C GLY A 212 3.35 20.80 -0.15
N ALA A 213 2.41 20.34 0.68
CA ALA A 213 2.70 19.48 1.82
C ALA A 213 3.28 18.12 1.37
N GLY A 214 2.70 17.51 0.33
CA GLY A 214 3.22 16.28 -0.27
C GLY A 214 4.63 16.43 -0.84
N MET A 215 4.91 17.53 -1.53
CA MET A 215 6.25 17.83 -2.05
C MET A 215 7.27 18.06 -0.92
N ALA A 216 6.91 18.83 0.11
CA ALA A 216 7.79 19.06 1.26
C ALA A 216 8.13 17.74 1.97
N ASN A 217 7.13 16.88 2.16
CA ASN A 217 7.29 15.55 2.74
C ASN A 217 8.17 14.64 1.87
N ALA A 218 7.98 14.65 0.54
CA ALA A 218 8.81 13.89 -0.39
C ALA A 218 10.27 14.37 -0.40
N VAL A 219 10.52 15.67 -0.31
CA VAL A 219 11.88 16.24 -0.24
C VAL A 219 12.58 15.82 1.06
N VAL A 220 11.90 15.87 2.20
CA VAL A 220 12.46 15.43 3.49
C VAL A 220 12.74 13.93 3.48
N ALA A 221 11.81 13.12 2.97
CA ALA A 221 12.00 11.68 2.82
C ALA A 221 13.19 11.36 1.89
N ALA A 222 13.31 12.04 0.75
CA ALA A 222 14.44 11.90 -0.15
C ALA A 222 15.76 12.30 0.52
N GLY A 223 15.76 13.37 1.32
CA GLY A 223 16.92 13.81 2.09
C GLY A 223 17.37 12.78 3.12
N LEU A 224 16.44 12.16 3.85
CA LEU A 224 16.74 11.09 4.81
C LEU A 224 17.29 9.84 4.12
N ILE A 225 16.72 9.47 2.95
CA ILE A 225 17.20 8.35 2.14
C ILE A 225 18.62 8.62 1.64
N LEU A 226 18.90 9.82 1.13
CA LEU A 226 20.22 10.22 0.65
C LEU A 226 21.24 10.27 1.79
N ALA A 227 20.88 10.84 2.95
CA ALA A 227 21.73 10.85 4.13
C ALA A 227 22.09 9.44 4.57
N GLY A 228 21.12 8.51 4.57
CA GLY A 228 21.38 7.11 4.91
C GLY A 228 22.25 6.38 3.89
N ALA A 229 22.05 6.64 2.59
CA ALA A 229 22.86 6.06 1.53
C ALA A 229 24.32 6.53 1.59
N VAL A 230 24.54 7.85 1.73
CA VAL A 230 25.89 8.45 1.85
C VAL A 230 26.57 7.94 3.10
N PHE A 231 25.87 7.86 4.22
CA PHE A 231 26.45 7.37 5.46
C PHE A 231 26.83 5.89 5.38
N SER A 232 25.97 5.05 4.80
CA SER A 232 26.24 3.63 4.58
C SER A 232 27.51 3.42 3.73
N LEU A 233 27.67 4.22 2.67
CA LEU A 233 28.89 4.22 1.84
C LEU A 233 30.14 4.73 2.60
N SER A 234 29.99 5.71 3.49
CA SER A 234 31.09 6.29 4.27
C SER A 234 31.53 5.41 5.46
N SER A 235 30.68 4.48 5.89
CA SER A 235 30.90 3.69 7.11
C SER A 235 31.96 2.58 6.95
N GLY A 236 32.44 2.33 5.73
CA GLY A 236 33.61 1.48 5.47
C GLY A 236 33.51 0.03 5.96
N GLY A 237 32.31 -0.44 6.33
CA GLY A 237 32.09 -1.78 6.86
C GLY A 237 32.23 -1.93 8.38
N ASP A 238 32.38 -0.83 9.14
CA ASP A 238 32.39 -0.88 10.62
C ASP A 238 30.97 -1.12 11.18
N PRO A 239 30.71 -2.27 11.83
CA PRO A 239 29.38 -2.63 12.33
C PRO A 239 28.82 -1.67 13.39
N THR A 240 29.68 -0.99 14.14
CA THR A 240 29.24 -0.08 15.21
C THR A 240 28.69 1.23 14.64
N ARG A 241 29.31 1.73 13.57
CA ARG A 241 28.88 2.95 12.86
C ARG A 241 27.62 2.70 12.05
N SER A 242 27.46 1.52 11.47
CA SER A 242 26.25 1.16 10.72
C SER A 242 25.02 1.05 11.64
N VAL A 243 25.15 0.45 12.82
CA VAL A 243 24.06 0.41 13.83
C VAL A 243 23.68 1.82 14.29
N PHE A 244 24.66 2.68 14.59
CA PHE A 244 24.39 4.06 15.01
C PHE A 244 23.65 4.86 13.93
N SER A 245 23.96 4.60 12.66
CA SER A 245 23.29 5.24 11.52
C SER A 245 21.87 4.75 11.27
N MET A 246 21.59 3.45 11.45
CA MET A 246 20.23 2.93 11.41
C MET A 246 19.38 3.53 12.53
N VAL A 247 19.94 3.67 13.73
CA VAL A 247 19.26 4.32 14.86
C VAL A 247 19.02 5.80 14.59
N ALA A 248 20.01 6.53 14.05
CA ALA A 248 19.87 7.95 13.71
C ALA A 248 18.85 8.20 12.57
N LEU A 249 18.83 7.34 11.54
CA LEU A 249 17.81 7.38 10.48
C LEU A 249 16.43 7.03 11.02
N GLY A 250 16.33 5.98 11.84
CA GLY A 250 15.07 5.61 12.49
C GLY A 250 14.54 6.73 13.37
N LEU A 251 15.40 7.39 14.14
CA LEU A 251 15.04 8.54 14.96
C LEU A 251 14.64 9.75 14.10
N GLY A 252 15.33 10.01 12.99
CA GLY A 252 14.98 11.06 12.04
C GLY A 252 13.62 10.84 11.38
N VAL A 253 13.32 9.59 11.00
CA VAL A 253 12.00 9.19 10.48
C VAL A 253 10.93 9.32 11.55
N LEU A 254 11.19 8.91 12.79
CA LEU A 254 10.24 9.04 13.90
C LEU A 254 9.95 10.51 14.26
N ILE A 255 10.98 11.36 14.30
CA ILE A 255 10.82 12.82 14.52
C ILE A 255 10.03 13.44 13.36
N TRP A 256 10.33 13.05 12.12
CA TRP A 256 9.59 13.53 10.95
C TRP A 256 8.11 13.10 10.99
N LEU A 257 7.82 11.82 11.25
CA LEU A 257 6.46 11.31 11.41
C LEU A 257 5.72 12.02 12.55
N PHE A 258 6.40 12.32 13.66
CA PHE A 258 5.84 13.09 14.77
C PHE A 258 5.45 14.53 14.35
N PHE A 259 6.27 15.19 13.52
CA PHE A 259 5.98 16.54 13.03
C PHE A 259 4.89 16.56 11.94
N VAL A 260 4.84 15.54 11.08
CA VAL A 260 3.78 15.38 10.07
C VAL A 260 2.43 15.18 10.75
N ARG A 261 2.36 14.28 11.74
CA ARG A 261 1.12 13.97 12.49
C ARG A 261 0.60 15.12 13.36
N ARG A 262 1.38 16.18 13.56
CA ARG A 262 0.98 17.36 14.37
C ARG A 262 0.44 18.52 13.53
N ARG A 263 0.50 18.41 12.19
CA ARG A 263 0.03 19.45 11.25
C ARG A 263 -1.34 19.17 10.65
N ASP A 264 -1.85 17.96 10.82
CA ASP A 264 -3.24 17.56 10.58
C ASP A 264 -4.03 17.62 11.89
#